data_AF-J4G7L7-F1
#
_entry.id   AF-J4G7L7-F1
#
_cell.length_a   1.000
_cell.length_b   1.000
_cell.length_c   1.000
_cell.angle_alpha   90.00
_cell.angle_beta   90.00
_cell.angle_gamma   90.00
#
_symmetry.space_group_name_H-M   'P 1'
#
loop_
_entity.id
_entity.type
_entity.pdbx_description
1 polymer ?
#
loop_
_entity_poly.entity_id
_entity_poly.type
_entity_poly.pdbx_seq_one_letter_code
_entity_poly.pdbx_strand_id
1 'polypeptide(L)'
;MAKEYKYLTQEDVEFFMENGYIVIKQAFTPEKAAEWTKDMWVRLGLDPTDKTTWDRERIHMPWHKREPVAAFAPKAWDAMADLLGGEERIDPPSSTWGDSFIVNLGTPELEGPDKYIHPTDLDNWHVDGDFFVHFLDSPEQAMLVIPLFSDIKPRGGGTYISPDGIDLIAPYLAAHPEGVLPTGLSFTPSTSTAAEPKDDPEYWSHLKEIKRCKRFVEVTGEIGDVVLMHPLMLHTASKNHLREVRVITNPPVGLKEPFNFARDDPSEYSLVELKTLKALGVDRFDFKPTTERRRVTPRRVLLQQKMLEDERKRLEELAKAGANVDVGSAAQPIAVA
;
A
#
# COMPACT_ATOMS: atom_id res chain seq x y z
N MET A 1 -21.11 8.48 25.94
CA MET A 1 -21.71 8.72 24.61
C MET A 1 -20.92 7.89 23.62
N ALA A 2 -21.56 7.34 22.58
CA ALA A 2 -20.83 6.64 21.53
C ALA A 2 -19.87 7.63 20.85
N LYS A 3 -18.67 7.17 20.48
CA LYS A 3 -17.69 8.00 19.75
C LYS A 3 -18.32 8.36 18.40
N GLU A 4 -18.43 9.65 18.11
CA GLU A 4 -18.90 10.12 16.81
C GLU A 4 -17.74 10.13 15.82
N TYR A 5 -17.96 9.52 14.67
CA TYR A 5 -17.02 9.45 13.55
C TYR A 5 -17.46 10.40 12.46
N LYS A 6 -16.50 11.02 11.76
CA LYS A 6 -16.78 11.99 10.70
C LYS A 6 -17.33 11.34 9.43
N TYR A 7 -16.85 10.14 9.11
CA TYR A 7 -17.17 9.39 7.91
C TYR A 7 -17.72 7.98 8.21
N LEU A 8 -17.08 7.24 9.12
CA LEU A 8 -17.43 5.84 9.35
C LEU A 8 -18.80 5.68 10.00
N THR A 9 -19.59 4.74 9.49
CA THR A 9 -20.79 4.27 10.16
C THR A 9 -20.44 3.22 11.22
N GLN A 10 -21.40 2.91 12.08
CA GLN A 10 -21.23 1.83 13.05
C GLN A 10 -20.98 0.47 12.37
N GLU A 11 -21.60 0.21 11.21
CA GLU A 11 -21.38 -1.01 10.42
C GLU A 11 -19.94 -1.06 9.88
N ASP A 12 -19.38 0.06 9.41
CA ASP A 12 -17.99 0.14 8.96
C ASP A 12 -17.02 -0.14 10.11
N VAL A 13 -17.31 0.39 11.30
CA VAL A 13 -16.52 0.16 12.52
C VAL A 13 -16.54 -1.31 12.90
N GLU A 14 -17.71 -1.94 12.93
CA GLU A 14 -17.85 -3.37 13.23
C GLU A 14 -17.10 -4.23 12.20
N PHE A 15 -17.23 -3.88 10.92
CA PHE A 15 -16.51 -4.55 9.84
C PHE A 15 -14.99 -4.42 10.01
N PHE A 16 -14.47 -3.22 10.30
CA PHE A 16 -13.05 -3.00 10.56
C PHE A 16 -12.57 -3.77 11.78
N MET A 17 -13.32 -3.74 12.88
CA MET A 17 -12.96 -4.46 14.11
C MET A 17 -12.94 -5.97 13.92
N GLU A 18 -13.74 -6.50 13.01
CA GLU A 18 -13.71 -7.91 12.65
C GLU A 18 -12.58 -8.24 11.67
N ASN A 19 -12.43 -7.45 10.60
CA ASN A 19 -11.61 -7.82 9.46
C ASN A 19 -10.26 -7.10 9.36
N GLY A 20 -10.09 -5.98 10.07
CA GLY A 20 -8.89 -5.14 10.01
C GLY A 20 -8.71 -4.37 8.70
N TYR A 21 -9.76 -4.24 7.88
CA TYR A 21 -9.75 -3.40 6.69
C TYR A 21 -11.15 -2.85 6.39
N ILE A 22 -11.24 -1.81 5.56
CA ILE A 22 -12.46 -1.27 4.98
C ILE A 22 -12.21 -0.78 3.55
N VAL A 23 -13.26 -0.73 2.73
CA VAL A 23 -13.21 -0.19 1.37
C VAL A 23 -14.05 1.09 1.31
N ILE A 24 -13.40 2.20 1.02
CA ILE A 24 -14.03 3.50 0.82
C ILE A 24 -14.41 3.61 -0.64
N LYS A 25 -15.70 3.45 -0.94
CA LYS A 25 -16.21 3.46 -2.31
C LYS A 25 -16.14 4.86 -2.91
N GLN A 26 -15.62 4.95 -4.14
CA GLN A 26 -15.56 6.20 -4.92
C GLN A 26 -15.03 7.36 -4.06
N ALA A 27 -13.86 7.14 -3.44
CA ALA A 27 -13.18 8.10 -2.59
C ALA A 27 -12.58 9.25 -3.40
N PHE A 28 -12.21 8.99 -4.65
CA PHE A 28 -11.87 9.97 -5.69
C PHE A 28 -12.57 9.60 -7.00
N THR A 29 -12.62 10.52 -7.96
CA THR A 29 -13.40 10.32 -9.18
C THR A 29 -12.62 9.61 -10.30
N PRO A 30 -13.30 8.92 -11.22
CA PRO A 30 -12.67 8.35 -12.42
C PRO A 30 -11.94 9.40 -13.28
N GLU A 31 -12.46 10.63 -13.37
CA GLU A 31 -11.82 11.72 -14.11
C GLU A 31 -10.48 12.11 -13.48
N LYS A 32 -10.42 12.16 -12.14
CA LYS A 32 -9.18 12.43 -11.43
C LYS A 32 -8.16 11.31 -11.62
N ALA A 33 -8.62 10.06 -11.63
CA ALA A 33 -7.79 8.90 -11.92
C ALA A 33 -7.21 8.97 -13.36
N ALA A 34 -8.05 9.31 -14.35
CA ALA A 34 -7.62 9.47 -15.74
C ALA A 34 -6.60 10.62 -15.90
N GLU A 35 -6.83 11.76 -15.25
CA GLU A 35 -5.88 12.89 -15.23
C GLU A 35 -4.51 12.48 -14.68
N TRP A 36 -4.49 11.66 -13.63
CA TRP A 36 -3.28 11.18 -12.98
C TRP A 36 -2.54 10.09 -13.75
N THR A 37 -3.26 9.28 -14.51
CA THR A 37 -2.70 8.14 -15.27
C THR A 37 -2.42 8.45 -16.74
N LYS A 38 -2.76 9.64 -17.24
CA LYS A 38 -2.64 10.03 -18.65
C LYS A 38 -1.25 9.78 -19.27
N ASP A 39 -0.18 10.02 -18.51
CA ASP A 39 1.21 9.89 -18.96
C ASP A 39 1.87 8.57 -18.50
N MET A 40 1.11 7.68 -17.85
CA MET A 40 1.63 6.44 -17.25
C MET A 40 2.28 5.53 -18.29
N TRP A 41 1.62 5.29 -19.44
CA TRP A 41 2.14 4.41 -20.48
C TRP A 41 3.43 4.95 -21.12
N VAL A 42 3.53 6.27 -21.28
CA VAL A 42 4.76 6.92 -21.74
C VAL A 42 5.89 6.72 -20.73
N ARG A 43 5.61 6.90 -19.43
CA ARG A 43 6.58 6.66 -18.35
C ARG A 43 7.05 5.21 -18.30
N LEU A 44 6.13 4.26 -18.49
CA LEU A 44 6.43 2.82 -18.58
C LEU A 44 7.26 2.46 -19.82
N GLY A 45 7.09 3.20 -20.92
CA GLY A 45 7.67 2.87 -22.22
C GLY A 45 7.00 1.65 -22.86
N LEU A 46 5.69 1.46 -22.60
CA LEU A 46 4.89 0.31 -23.03
C LEU A 46 3.66 0.78 -23.80
N ASP A 47 3.14 -0.07 -24.68
CA ASP A 47 1.90 0.21 -25.43
C ASP A 47 0.67 -0.36 -24.69
N PRO A 48 -0.36 0.46 -24.40
CA PRO A 48 -1.58 -0.02 -23.73
C PRO A 48 -2.37 -1.08 -24.54
N THR A 49 -2.21 -1.08 -25.85
CA THR A 49 -2.96 -1.91 -26.80
C THR A 49 -2.15 -3.07 -27.38
N ASP A 50 -0.82 -3.01 -27.31
CA ASP A 50 0.07 -4.10 -27.69
C ASP A 50 0.70 -4.78 -26.47
N LYS A 51 0.03 -5.84 -26.00
CA LYS A 51 0.46 -6.70 -24.89
C LYS A 51 1.81 -7.40 -25.14
N THR A 52 2.36 -7.42 -26.35
CA THR A 52 3.70 -7.99 -26.61
C THR A 52 4.81 -7.07 -26.12
N THR A 53 4.51 -5.78 -25.92
CA THR A 53 5.44 -4.82 -25.31
C THR A 53 5.56 -5.02 -23.80
N TRP A 54 4.58 -5.64 -23.14
CA TRP A 54 4.52 -5.81 -21.69
C TRP A 54 5.56 -6.82 -21.20
N ASP A 55 6.77 -6.33 -20.94
CA ASP A 55 7.99 -7.09 -20.67
C ASP A 55 8.20 -7.42 -19.18
N ARG A 56 7.38 -6.87 -18.29
CA ARG A 56 7.49 -7.01 -16.83
C ARG A 56 6.11 -7.22 -16.21
N GLU A 57 6.02 -8.15 -15.27
CA GLU A 57 4.76 -8.44 -14.56
C GLU A 57 4.29 -7.25 -13.71
N ARG A 58 5.19 -6.71 -12.87
CA ARG A 58 4.88 -5.68 -11.89
C ARG A 58 5.94 -4.58 -11.86
N ILE A 59 5.52 -3.32 -11.99
CA ILE A 59 6.40 -2.15 -12.00
C ILE A 59 6.02 -1.20 -10.86
N HIS A 60 7.01 -0.81 -10.05
CA HIS A 60 6.89 0.25 -9.04
C HIS A 60 7.46 1.54 -9.63
N MET A 61 6.59 2.45 -10.04
CA MET A 61 6.99 3.70 -10.68
C MET A 61 7.40 4.74 -9.61
N PRO A 62 8.44 5.56 -9.86
CA PRO A 62 8.71 6.73 -9.04
C PRO A 62 7.63 7.80 -9.25
N TRP A 63 7.50 8.74 -8.33
CA TRP A 63 6.52 9.83 -8.41
C TRP A 63 7.10 11.09 -9.07
N HIS A 64 6.22 11.91 -9.66
CA HIS A 64 6.50 13.20 -10.29
C HIS A 64 5.64 14.32 -9.71
N LYS A 65 4.46 14.00 -9.18
CA LYS A 65 3.55 14.96 -8.53
C LYS A 65 3.02 14.42 -7.20
N ARG A 66 2.62 15.34 -6.32
CA ARG A 66 1.91 15.02 -5.08
C ARG A 66 0.77 16.01 -4.85
N GLU A 67 -0.33 15.53 -4.27
CA GLU A 67 -1.47 16.35 -3.87
C GLU A 67 -1.92 15.98 -2.45
N PRO A 68 -2.47 16.92 -1.66
CA PRO A 68 -3.08 16.63 -0.36
C PRO A 68 -4.23 15.62 -0.49
N VAL A 69 -4.23 14.59 0.37
CA VAL A 69 -5.27 13.54 0.37
C VAL A 69 -6.64 14.14 0.69
N ALA A 70 -6.70 15.11 1.61
CA ALA A 70 -7.92 15.82 1.96
C ALA A 70 -8.58 16.53 0.75
N ALA A 71 -7.80 16.91 -0.26
CA ALA A 71 -8.31 17.50 -1.50
C ALA A 71 -8.55 16.43 -2.58
N PHE A 72 -7.64 15.45 -2.69
CA PHE A 72 -7.67 14.42 -3.73
C PHE A 72 -8.77 13.37 -3.49
N ALA A 73 -8.91 12.89 -2.25
CA ALA A 73 -9.85 11.86 -1.83
C ALA A 73 -10.41 12.18 -0.43
N PRO A 74 -11.27 13.21 -0.28
CA PRO A 74 -11.73 13.70 1.03
C PRO A 74 -12.41 12.62 1.88
N LYS A 75 -13.17 11.70 1.26
CA LYS A 75 -13.80 10.57 1.97
C LYS A 75 -12.76 9.63 2.59
N ALA A 76 -11.68 9.33 1.86
CA ALA A 76 -10.61 8.48 2.38
C ALA A 76 -9.85 9.21 3.51
N TRP A 77 -9.61 10.52 3.39
CA TRP A 77 -8.99 11.29 4.45
C TRP A 77 -9.80 11.26 5.76
N ASP A 78 -11.11 11.48 5.66
CA ASP A 78 -11.99 11.46 6.84
C ASP A 78 -12.05 10.06 7.47
N ALA A 79 -12.13 9.00 6.65
CA ALA A 79 -12.06 7.62 7.14
C ALA A 79 -10.71 7.28 7.79
N MET A 80 -9.60 7.77 7.24
CA MET A 80 -8.27 7.63 7.84
C MET A 80 -8.21 8.29 9.21
N ALA A 81 -8.73 9.52 9.33
CA ALA A 81 -8.79 10.24 10.59
C ALA A 81 -9.64 9.49 11.63
N ASP A 82 -10.81 8.98 11.25
CA ASP A 82 -11.68 8.19 12.12
C ASP A 82 -10.99 6.92 12.65
N LEU A 83 -10.32 6.18 11.76
CA LEU A 83 -9.60 4.95 12.12
C LEU A 83 -8.39 5.21 13.04
N LEU A 84 -7.67 6.31 12.81
CA LEU A 84 -6.43 6.67 13.52
C LEU A 84 -6.68 7.53 14.78
N GLY A 85 -7.92 7.92 15.03
CA GLY A 85 -8.32 8.66 16.23
C GLY A 85 -8.10 10.17 16.14
N GLY A 86 -8.08 10.72 14.93
CA GLY A 86 -7.98 12.16 14.64
C GLY A 86 -6.92 12.50 13.60
N GLU A 87 -7.20 13.47 12.74
CA GLU A 87 -6.25 13.94 11.72
C GLU A 87 -5.01 14.60 12.34
N GLU A 88 -5.14 15.14 13.55
CA GLU A 88 -4.05 15.77 14.29
C GLU A 88 -2.97 14.78 14.71
N ARG A 89 -3.28 13.47 14.72
CA ARG A 89 -2.33 12.39 15.02
C ARG A 89 -1.52 11.95 13.81
N ILE A 90 -2.02 12.18 12.59
CA ILE A 90 -1.39 11.75 11.33
C ILE A 90 -0.14 12.60 11.06
N ASP A 91 0.95 11.93 10.72
CA ASP A 91 2.22 12.58 10.38
C ASP A 91 2.08 13.41 9.08
N PRO A 92 2.46 14.71 9.05
CA PRO A 92 2.22 15.58 7.89
C PRO A 92 2.74 15.04 6.53
N PRO A 93 3.91 14.39 6.42
CA PRO A 93 4.33 13.67 5.21
C PRO A 93 3.33 12.65 4.64
N SER A 94 2.48 12.08 5.49
CA SER A 94 1.43 11.10 5.14
C SER A 94 0.16 11.76 4.60
N SER A 95 0.04 13.09 4.68
CA SER A 95 -1.13 13.85 4.23
C SER A 95 -1.20 14.09 2.72
N THR A 96 -0.24 13.56 1.95
CA THR A 96 -0.21 13.74 0.49
C THR A 96 0.03 12.41 -0.23
N TRP A 97 -0.70 12.18 -1.32
CA TRP A 97 -0.43 11.06 -2.23
C TRP A 97 0.36 11.54 -3.42
N GLY A 98 1.12 10.62 -4.02
CA GLY A 98 1.85 10.86 -5.25
C GLY A 98 1.52 9.79 -6.29
N ASP A 99 1.89 10.05 -7.52
CA ASP A 99 1.70 9.17 -8.67
C ASP A 99 2.80 8.09 -8.79
N SER A 100 3.24 7.57 -7.65
CA SER A 100 4.11 6.40 -7.54
C SER A 100 3.30 5.12 -7.76
N PHE A 101 2.84 4.92 -8.99
CA PHE A 101 1.97 3.81 -9.34
C PHE A 101 2.66 2.46 -9.19
N ILE A 102 1.90 1.47 -8.73
CA ILE A 102 2.26 0.05 -8.75
C ILE A 102 1.39 -0.61 -9.83
N VAL A 103 2.00 -0.80 -11.00
CA VAL A 103 1.33 -1.37 -12.18
C VAL A 103 1.55 -2.88 -12.19
N ASN A 104 0.48 -3.66 -12.39
CA ASN A 104 0.56 -5.11 -12.62
C ASN A 104 -0.10 -5.44 -13.97
N LEU A 105 0.71 -5.96 -14.89
CA LEU A 105 0.34 -6.30 -16.25
C LEU A 105 0.08 -7.81 -16.44
N GLY A 106 0.41 -8.62 -15.42
CA GLY A 106 0.43 -10.08 -15.51
C GLY A 106 1.50 -10.59 -16.47
N THR A 107 1.50 -11.91 -16.71
CA THR A 107 2.40 -12.54 -17.68
C THR A 107 1.64 -13.55 -18.54
N PRO A 108 2.05 -13.79 -19.80
CA PRO A 108 1.39 -14.77 -20.67
C PRO A 108 1.30 -16.18 -20.05
N GLU A 109 2.27 -16.58 -19.23
CA GLU A 109 2.32 -17.93 -18.63
C GLU A 109 1.23 -18.15 -17.57
N LEU A 110 0.79 -17.07 -16.94
CA LEU A 110 -0.21 -17.06 -15.87
C LEU A 110 -1.57 -16.53 -16.34
N GLU A 111 -1.72 -16.15 -17.61
CA GLU A 111 -3.00 -15.78 -18.21
C GLU A 111 -3.87 -17.01 -18.44
N GLY A 112 -5.17 -16.89 -18.14
CA GLY A 112 -6.16 -17.88 -18.52
C GLY A 112 -6.95 -18.51 -17.36
N PRO A 113 -8.12 -19.09 -17.66
CA PRO A 113 -9.05 -19.57 -16.66
C PRO A 113 -8.54 -20.79 -15.86
N ASP A 114 -7.64 -21.58 -16.44
CA ASP A 114 -6.99 -22.76 -15.85
C ASP A 114 -5.84 -22.42 -14.89
N LYS A 115 -5.38 -21.17 -14.89
CA LYS A 115 -4.30 -20.70 -14.01
C LYS A 115 -4.84 -20.30 -12.65
N TYR A 116 -4.33 -20.92 -11.61
CA TYR A 116 -4.68 -20.58 -10.23
C TYR A 116 -3.49 -20.89 -9.32
N ILE A 117 -3.19 -19.94 -8.44
CA ILE A 117 -2.26 -20.14 -7.33
C ILE A 117 -3.06 -19.89 -6.06
N HIS A 118 -3.08 -20.89 -5.18
CA HIS A 118 -3.76 -20.75 -3.90
C HIS A 118 -3.08 -19.62 -3.09
N PRO A 119 -3.83 -18.76 -2.37
CA PRO A 119 -3.24 -17.62 -1.66
C PRO A 119 -2.07 -17.98 -0.75
N THR A 120 -2.12 -19.13 -0.07
CA THR A 120 -1.02 -19.61 0.77
C THR A 120 0.26 -19.90 0.01
N ASP A 121 0.19 -20.16 -1.29
CA ASP A 121 1.31 -20.56 -2.15
C ASP A 121 1.91 -19.38 -2.93
N LEU A 122 1.37 -18.17 -2.72
CA LEU A 122 2.01 -16.93 -3.15
C LEU A 122 3.31 -16.69 -2.36
N ASP A 123 4.29 -16.12 -3.04
CA ASP A 123 5.69 -16.09 -2.62
C ASP A 123 6.13 -14.73 -2.04
N ASN A 124 5.20 -13.79 -1.87
CA ASN A 124 5.50 -12.42 -1.46
C ASN A 124 4.58 -11.95 -0.32
N TRP A 125 4.29 -12.81 0.67
CA TRP A 125 3.56 -12.38 1.87
C TRP A 125 4.47 -11.57 2.79
N HIS A 126 3.96 -10.43 3.27
CA HIS A 126 4.67 -9.50 4.14
C HIS A 126 3.70 -8.58 4.90
N VAL A 127 4.25 -7.85 5.87
CA VAL A 127 3.67 -6.60 6.37
C VAL A 127 4.56 -5.44 5.92
N ASP A 128 3.99 -4.26 5.73
CA ASP A 128 4.74 -3.11 5.23
C ASP A 128 5.62 -2.48 6.32
N GLY A 129 6.75 -1.90 5.90
CA GLY A 129 7.68 -1.21 6.79
C GLY A 129 9.14 -1.66 6.65
N ASP A 130 9.67 -1.73 5.43
CA ASP A 130 11.06 -2.17 5.17
C ASP A 130 12.14 -1.12 5.51
N PHE A 131 11.75 -0.01 6.15
CA PHE A 131 12.57 1.18 6.36
C PHE A 131 12.70 1.61 7.83
N PHE A 132 12.31 0.75 8.78
CA PHE A 132 12.47 0.98 10.22
C PHE A 132 12.51 -0.34 11.01
N VAL A 133 12.99 -0.29 12.26
CA VAL A 133 12.85 -1.39 13.22
C VAL A 133 11.42 -1.41 13.74
N HIS A 134 10.73 -2.53 13.54
CA HIS A 134 9.34 -2.69 13.93
C HIS A 134 9.22 -2.86 15.44
N PHE A 135 8.27 -2.12 16.00
CA PHE A 135 7.72 -2.35 17.32
C PHE A 135 6.21 -2.54 17.19
N LEU A 136 5.57 -3.13 18.19
CA LEU A 136 4.10 -3.27 18.21
C LEU A 136 3.40 -1.90 18.02
N ASP A 137 3.98 -0.84 18.57
CA ASP A 137 3.45 0.52 18.58
C ASP A 137 4.02 1.45 17.51
N SER A 138 4.75 0.91 16.51
CA SER A 138 5.48 1.70 15.53
C SER A 138 4.63 2.77 14.84
N PRO A 139 4.99 4.07 14.95
CA PRO A 139 4.27 5.14 14.27
C PRO A 139 4.60 5.23 12.77
N GLU A 140 5.69 4.61 12.31
CA GLU A 140 6.19 4.78 10.94
C GLU A 140 5.28 4.18 9.86
N GLN A 141 4.50 3.15 10.24
CA GLN A 141 3.50 2.50 9.41
C GLN A 141 2.26 2.25 10.28
N ALA A 142 1.36 3.22 10.32
CA ALA A 142 0.14 3.20 11.11
C ALA A 142 -1.09 2.71 10.34
N MET A 143 -1.04 2.72 9.01
CA MET A 143 -2.10 2.23 8.15
C MET A 143 -1.56 1.84 6.78
N LEU A 144 -2.12 0.81 6.17
CA LEU A 144 -1.92 0.48 4.76
C LEU A 144 -3.04 1.09 3.93
N VAL A 145 -2.71 1.73 2.81
CA VAL A 145 -3.68 2.44 1.97
C VAL A 145 -3.50 2.00 0.52
N ILE A 146 -4.56 1.56 -0.14
CA ILE A 146 -4.52 1.14 -1.55
C ILE A 146 -5.59 1.89 -2.35
N PRO A 147 -5.25 3.05 -2.94
CA PRO A 147 -6.09 3.73 -3.92
C PRO A 147 -6.08 3.00 -5.27
N LEU A 148 -7.27 2.75 -5.84
CA LEU A 148 -7.45 2.02 -7.09
C LEU A 148 -7.55 2.99 -8.28
N PHE A 149 -6.54 2.99 -9.15
CA PHE A 149 -6.49 3.79 -10.38
C PHE A 149 -6.93 3.01 -11.62
N SER A 150 -7.38 1.77 -11.44
CA SER A 150 -8.05 0.94 -12.43
C SER A 150 -9.09 0.07 -11.72
N ASP A 151 -10.04 -0.46 -12.46
CA ASP A 151 -10.88 -1.54 -11.94
C ASP A 151 -10.00 -2.77 -11.65
N ILE A 152 -10.34 -3.49 -10.60
CA ILE A 152 -9.70 -4.75 -10.22
C ILE A 152 -10.79 -5.80 -10.08
N LYS A 153 -10.93 -6.62 -11.11
CA LYS A 153 -11.80 -7.79 -11.11
C LYS A 153 -11.18 -8.93 -10.31
N PRO A 154 -11.97 -9.93 -9.85
CA PRO A 154 -11.42 -11.18 -9.34
C PRO A 154 -10.40 -11.77 -10.33
N ARG A 155 -9.26 -12.24 -9.83
CA ARG A 155 -8.12 -12.73 -10.62
C ARG A 155 -7.41 -11.67 -11.46
N GLY A 156 -7.76 -10.39 -11.33
CA GLY A 156 -7.16 -9.25 -12.02
C GLY A 156 -5.87 -8.73 -11.37
N GLY A 157 -5.26 -9.50 -10.47
CA GLY A 157 -4.02 -9.09 -9.80
C GLY A 157 -4.24 -8.21 -8.57
N GLY A 158 -5.39 -8.31 -7.91
CA GLY A 158 -5.69 -7.59 -6.66
C GLY A 158 -4.73 -7.96 -5.53
N THR A 159 -4.62 -7.11 -4.51
CA THR A 159 -3.83 -7.47 -3.32
C THR A 159 -4.57 -8.58 -2.56
N TYR A 160 -3.91 -9.69 -2.26
CA TYR A 160 -4.45 -10.64 -1.27
C TYR A 160 -4.10 -10.16 0.12
N ILE A 161 -5.07 -10.22 1.03
CA ILE A 161 -4.89 -9.89 2.45
C ILE A 161 -5.33 -11.07 3.32
N SER A 162 -4.77 -11.17 4.52
CA SER A 162 -5.11 -12.18 5.52
C SER A 162 -5.59 -11.51 6.81
N PRO A 163 -6.91 -11.33 7.01
CA PRO A 163 -7.45 -10.71 8.22
C PRO A 163 -6.99 -11.35 9.53
N ASP A 164 -6.88 -12.68 9.55
CA ASP A 164 -6.37 -13.46 10.69
C ASP A 164 -4.83 -13.48 10.79
N GLY A 165 -4.14 -12.90 9.81
CA GLY A 165 -2.69 -12.66 9.89
C GLY A 165 -2.32 -11.60 10.93
N ILE A 166 -3.24 -10.67 11.24
CA ILE A 166 -3.06 -9.68 12.32
C ILE A 166 -2.92 -10.39 13.67
N ASP A 167 -3.72 -11.44 13.88
CA ASP A 167 -3.74 -12.26 15.11
C ASP A 167 -2.47 -13.11 15.28
N LEU A 168 -1.62 -13.18 14.24
CA LEU A 168 -0.31 -13.80 14.27
C LEU A 168 0.81 -12.76 14.50
N ILE A 169 0.75 -11.63 13.78
CA ILE A 169 1.79 -10.59 13.84
C ILE A 169 1.75 -9.80 15.16
N ALA A 170 0.57 -9.43 15.66
CA ALA A 170 0.47 -8.59 16.86
C ALA A 170 1.06 -9.29 18.10
N PRO A 171 0.73 -10.56 18.43
CA PRO A 171 1.36 -11.23 19.57
C PRO A 171 2.87 -11.42 19.41
N TYR A 172 3.36 -11.64 18.18
CA TYR A 172 4.79 -11.73 17.91
C TYR A 172 5.49 -10.40 18.24
N LEU A 173 5.02 -9.28 17.69
CA LEU A 173 5.61 -7.95 18.00
C LEU A 173 5.48 -7.59 19.49
N ALA A 174 4.40 -7.98 20.16
CA ALA A 174 4.23 -7.79 21.61
C ALA A 174 5.27 -8.55 22.44
N ALA A 175 5.70 -9.73 21.98
CA ALA A 175 6.72 -10.55 22.61
C ALA A 175 8.16 -10.06 22.37
N HIS A 176 8.35 -9.13 21.42
CA HIS A 176 9.65 -8.54 21.07
C HIS A 176 9.72 -7.04 21.39
N PRO A 177 9.73 -6.64 22.67
CA PRO A 177 9.88 -5.23 23.05
C PRO A 177 11.23 -4.65 22.60
N GLU A 178 12.23 -5.48 22.31
CA GLU A 178 13.49 -5.07 21.69
C GLU A 178 13.32 -4.62 20.22
N GLY A 179 12.16 -4.84 19.63
CA GLY A 179 11.85 -4.57 18.24
C GLY A 179 12.46 -5.61 17.30
N VAL A 180 11.97 -5.65 16.07
CA VAL A 180 12.41 -6.61 15.05
C VAL A 180 12.84 -5.91 13.77
N LEU A 181 13.90 -6.42 13.15
CA LEU A 181 14.41 -5.93 11.87
C LEU A 181 13.62 -6.58 10.72
N PRO A 182 13.21 -5.78 9.70
CA PRO A 182 12.67 -6.34 8.46
C PRO A 182 13.83 -6.93 7.63
N THR A 183 13.91 -8.25 7.57
CA THR A 183 14.97 -9.00 6.88
C THR A 183 14.44 -9.67 5.62
N GLY A 184 13.83 -8.89 4.73
CA GLY A 184 13.17 -9.40 3.53
C GLY A 184 11.71 -9.79 3.82
N LEU A 185 11.32 -11.03 3.51
CA LEU A 185 9.97 -11.55 3.82
C LEU A 185 9.92 -12.17 5.23
N SER A 186 10.56 -11.51 6.18
CA SER A 186 10.72 -12.00 7.54
C SER A 186 11.04 -10.92 8.55
N PHE A 187 10.89 -11.28 9.82
CA PHE A 187 11.40 -10.52 10.95
C PHE A 187 12.45 -11.31 11.72
N THR A 188 13.42 -10.58 12.27
CA THR A 188 14.43 -11.10 13.18
C THR A 188 14.57 -10.13 14.35
N PRO A 189 14.70 -10.61 15.61
CA PRO A 189 14.95 -9.72 16.76
C PRO A 189 16.06 -8.72 16.48
N SER A 190 15.85 -7.45 16.86
CA SER A 190 16.79 -6.37 16.55
C SER A 190 18.11 -6.46 17.34
N THR A 191 18.14 -7.31 18.36
CA THR A 191 19.30 -7.67 19.18
C THR A 191 19.91 -9.02 18.79
N SER A 192 19.45 -9.64 17.70
CA SER A 192 20.01 -10.91 17.23
C SER A 192 21.51 -10.81 16.99
N THR A 193 22.23 -11.86 17.39
CA THR A 193 23.66 -12.02 17.13
C THR A 193 23.94 -13.18 16.16
N ALA A 194 22.89 -13.77 15.59
CA ALA A 194 23.01 -14.83 14.61
C ALA A 194 23.73 -14.33 13.35
N ALA A 195 24.55 -15.20 12.75
CA ALA A 195 25.26 -14.86 11.52
C ALA A 195 24.29 -14.65 10.34
N GLU A 196 23.26 -15.49 10.26
CA GLU A 196 22.17 -15.36 9.31
C GLU A 196 20.85 -15.12 10.07
N PRO A 197 19.96 -14.22 9.58
CA PRO A 197 18.71 -13.89 10.26
C PRO A 197 17.83 -15.09 10.63
N LYS A 198 17.82 -16.10 9.76
CA LYS A 198 17.02 -17.34 9.88
C LYS A 198 17.50 -18.32 10.95
N ASP A 199 18.73 -18.14 11.43
CA ASP A 199 19.32 -19.01 12.44
C ASP A 199 19.00 -18.51 13.86
N ASP A 200 18.37 -17.34 13.98
CA ASP A 200 17.83 -16.87 15.26
C ASP A 200 16.61 -17.74 15.66
N PRO A 201 16.54 -18.22 16.91
CA PRO A 201 15.44 -19.07 17.36
C PRO A 201 14.07 -18.38 17.30
N GLU A 202 14.04 -17.05 17.39
CA GLU A 202 12.81 -16.25 17.32
C GLU A 202 12.58 -15.69 15.91
N TYR A 203 13.27 -16.21 14.89
CA TYR A 203 13.06 -15.82 13.50
C TYR A 203 11.62 -16.06 13.02
N TRP A 204 11.02 -15.03 12.44
CA TRP A 204 9.69 -15.07 11.86
C TRP A 204 9.75 -15.07 10.34
N SER A 205 9.24 -16.11 9.68
CA SER A 205 9.09 -16.13 8.22
C SER A 205 7.64 -15.89 7.82
N HIS A 206 7.33 -14.78 7.13
CA HIS A 206 5.96 -14.52 6.69
C HIS A 206 5.41 -15.65 5.78
N LEU A 207 6.25 -16.22 4.91
CA LEU A 207 5.86 -17.32 4.02
C LEU A 207 5.58 -18.65 4.75
N LYS A 208 6.22 -18.87 5.90
CA LYS A 208 5.92 -20.02 6.76
C LYS A 208 4.63 -19.78 7.53
N GLU A 209 4.50 -18.60 8.14
CA GLU A 209 3.40 -18.29 9.04
C GLU A 209 2.07 -18.11 8.31
N ILE A 210 2.08 -17.62 7.06
CA ILE A 210 0.85 -17.51 6.26
C ILE A 210 0.16 -18.86 6.03
N LYS A 211 0.90 -19.99 6.05
CA LYS A 211 0.30 -21.33 5.93
C LYS A 211 -0.62 -21.68 7.11
N ARG A 212 -0.53 -20.95 8.22
CA ARG A 212 -1.39 -21.12 9.40
C ARG A 212 -2.69 -20.31 9.29
N CYS A 213 -2.73 -19.32 8.40
CA CYS A 213 -3.91 -18.48 8.17
C CYS A 213 -4.97 -19.23 7.36
N LYS A 214 -6.23 -18.84 7.56
CA LYS A 214 -7.42 -19.47 6.98
C LYS A 214 -8.31 -18.48 6.25
N ARG A 215 -8.19 -17.18 6.53
CA ARG A 215 -8.98 -16.12 5.90
C ARG A 215 -8.14 -15.42 4.85
N PHE A 216 -8.55 -15.51 3.59
CA PHE A 216 -7.89 -14.83 2.49
C PHE A 216 -8.93 -14.03 1.71
N VAL A 217 -8.63 -12.77 1.43
CA VAL A 217 -9.49 -11.88 0.64
C VAL A 217 -8.68 -11.31 -0.51
N GLU A 218 -9.15 -11.50 -1.73
CA GLU A 218 -8.63 -10.74 -2.88
C GLU A 218 -9.28 -9.37 -2.88
N VAL A 219 -8.47 -8.32 -2.79
CA VAL A 219 -8.93 -6.94 -2.85
C VAL A 219 -9.29 -6.59 -4.28
N THR A 220 -10.57 -6.69 -4.58
CA THR A 220 -11.20 -6.26 -5.83
C THR A 220 -11.96 -4.95 -5.61
N GLY A 221 -12.17 -4.18 -6.67
CA GLY A 221 -12.88 -2.91 -6.58
C GLY A 221 -12.95 -2.19 -7.92
N GLU A 222 -13.50 -0.99 -7.88
CA GLU A 222 -13.64 -0.12 -9.03
C GLU A 222 -12.66 1.04 -8.92
N ILE A 223 -12.33 1.65 -10.05
CA ILE A 223 -11.55 2.89 -10.09
C ILE A 223 -12.15 3.95 -9.16
N GLY A 224 -11.29 4.61 -8.38
CA GLY A 224 -11.70 5.60 -7.39
C GLY A 224 -11.95 5.03 -5.99
N ASP A 225 -12.06 3.71 -5.83
CA ASP A 225 -12.11 3.10 -4.51
C ASP A 225 -10.75 3.21 -3.79
N VAL A 226 -10.79 3.27 -2.46
CA VAL A 226 -9.59 3.25 -1.61
C VAL A 226 -9.77 2.20 -0.53
N VAL A 227 -8.79 1.30 -0.39
CA VAL A 227 -8.80 0.29 0.68
C VAL A 227 -7.88 0.73 1.81
N LEU A 228 -8.43 0.79 3.03
CA LEU A 228 -7.70 1.14 4.24
C LEU A 228 -7.57 -0.11 5.10
N MET A 229 -6.36 -0.41 5.59
CA MET A 229 -6.10 -1.63 6.35
C MET A 229 -5.23 -1.38 7.56
N HIS A 230 -5.40 -2.25 8.55
CA HIS A 230 -4.57 -2.34 9.73
C HIS A 230 -3.08 -2.48 9.36
N PRO A 231 -2.14 -1.81 10.05
CA PRO A 231 -0.73 -1.82 9.68
C PRO A 231 -0.09 -3.21 9.75
N LEU A 232 -0.61 -4.08 10.62
CA LEU A 232 -0.15 -5.46 10.78
C LEU A 232 -0.85 -6.47 9.84
N MET A 233 -1.61 -5.98 8.84
CA MET A 233 -2.27 -6.83 7.85
C MET A 233 -1.21 -7.55 7.00
N LEU A 234 -1.10 -8.87 7.17
CA LEU A 234 -0.34 -9.69 6.23
C LEU A 234 -1.01 -9.60 4.87
N HIS A 235 -0.22 -9.30 3.85
CA HIS A 235 -0.70 -9.13 2.49
C HIS A 235 0.34 -9.52 1.44
N THR A 236 -0.12 -9.70 0.22
CA THR A 236 0.72 -10.04 -0.93
C THR A 236 0.12 -9.56 -2.24
N ALA A 237 0.95 -9.33 -3.25
CA ALA A 237 0.45 -9.09 -4.60
C ALA A 237 -0.02 -10.42 -5.22
N SER A 238 -1.28 -10.51 -5.65
CA SER A 238 -1.75 -11.67 -6.40
C SER A 238 -1.22 -11.66 -7.84
N LYS A 239 -1.41 -12.79 -8.53
CA LYS A 239 -1.11 -12.92 -9.95
C LYS A 239 -2.29 -12.40 -10.78
N ASN A 240 -1.97 -11.64 -11.81
CA ASN A 240 -2.96 -11.10 -12.74
C ASN A 240 -3.20 -12.11 -13.87
N HIS A 241 -4.20 -12.97 -13.66
CA HIS A 241 -4.57 -14.04 -14.60
C HIS A 241 -5.41 -13.54 -15.78
N LEU A 242 -5.87 -12.29 -15.73
CA LEU A 242 -6.64 -11.66 -16.81
C LEU A 242 -5.75 -10.89 -17.79
N ARG A 243 -4.54 -10.48 -17.34
CA ARG A 243 -3.68 -9.51 -18.02
C ARG A 243 -4.46 -8.27 -18.48
N GLU A 244 -5.34 -7.78 -17.61
CA GLU A 244 -5.90 -6.44 -17.70
C GLU A 244 -5.00 -5.52 -16.87
N VAL A 245 -4.71 -4.29 -17.32
CA VAL A 245 -3.83 -3.40 -16.56
C VAL A 245 -4.41 -3.12 -15.18
N ARG A 246 -3.64 -3.43 -14.12
CA ARG A 246 -4.00 -3.08 -12.75
C ARG A 246 -3.10 -1.96 -12.25
N VAL A 247 -3.68 -0.83 -11.86
CA VAL A 247 -2.97 0.35 -11.38
C VAL A 247 -3.46 0.71 -9.98
N ILE A 248 -2.53 0.73 -9.02
CA ILE A 248 -2.79 1.18 -7.65
C ILE A 248 -1.67 2.10 -7.19
N THR A 249 -1.83 2.72 -6.03
CA THR A 249 -0.70 3.21 -5.23
C THR A 249 -0.71 2.52 -3.87
N ASN A 250 0.40 2.61 -3.13
CA ASN A 250 0.48 2.17 -1.73
C ASN A 250 1.23 3.22 -0.90
N PRO A 251 0.63 4.40 -0.65
CA PRO A 251 1.27 5.45 0.13
C PRO A 251 1.36 5.04 1.61
N PRO A 252 2.54 5.15 2.24
CA PRO A 252 2.68 4.88 3.67
C PRO A 252 1.95 5.96 4.46
N VAL A 253 1.27 5.54 5.53
CA VAL A 253 0.66 6.45 6.50
C VAL A 253 1.30 6.21 7.85
N GLY A 254 1.87 7.25 8.43
CA GLY A 254 2.45 7.26 9.77
C GLY A 254 1.73 8.21 10.73
N LEU A 255 2.07 8.09 12.01
CA LEU A 255 1.62 8.95 13.10
C LEU A 255 2.76 9.83 13.60
N LYS A 256 2.39 10.94 14.24
CA LYS A 256 3.34 11.83 14.92
C LYS A 256 3.95 11.18 16.17
N GLU A 257 3.16 10.35 16.84
CA GLU A 257 3.54 9.63 18.06
C GLU A 257 3.20 8.14 17.92
N PRO A 258 3.92 7.24 18.60
CA PRO A 258 3.60 5.82 18.66
C PRO A 258 2.15 5.55 19.09
N PHE A 259 1.62 4.39 18.70
CA PHE A 259 0.34 3.92 19.24
C PHE A 259 0.42 3.77 20.76
N ASN A 260 -0.68 4.04 21.46
CA ASN A 260 -0.78 3.84 22.89
C ASN A 260 -1.85 2.79 23.19
N PHE A 261 -1.41 1.59 23.59
CA PHE A 261 -2.29 0.48 23.94
C PHE A 261 -2.69 0.47 25.43
N ALA A 262 -2.28 1.48 26.19
CA ALA A 262 -2.54 1.66 27.61
C ALA A 262 -3.02 3.09 27.94
N ARG A 263 -3.99 3.59 27.17
CA ARG A 263 -4.63 4.89 27.43
C ARG A 263 -5.43 4.85 28.71
N ASP A 264 -5.37 5.93 29.48
CA ASP A 264 -6.09 6.04 30.75
C ASP A 264 -7.58 6.28 30.55
N ASP A 265 -7.96 7.01 29.50
CA ASP A 265 -9.34 7.11 29.03
C ASP A 265 -9.58 6.15 27.84
N PRO A 266 -10.38 5.08 28.00
CA PRO A 266 -10.68 4.14 26.93
C PRO A 266 -11.36 4.77 25.69
N SER A 267 -11.99 5.94 25.82
CA SER A 267 -12.62 6.63 24.68
C SER A 267 -11.60 7.25 23.71
N GLU A 268 -10.36 7.45 24.16
CA GLU A 268 -9.28 8.03 23.36
C GLU A 268 -8.60 7.03 22.42
N TYR A 269 -8.86 5.72 22.58
CA TYR A 269 -8.33 4.70 21.68
C TYR A 269 -8.78 4.95 20.24
N SER A 270 -7.86 4.80 19.30
CA SER A 270 -8.18 4.69 17.88
C SER A 270 -8.74 3.30 17.56
N LEU A 271 -9.40 3.15 16.41
CA LEU A 271 -9.89 1.84 15.98
C LEU A 271 -8.75 0.88 15.65
N VAL A 272 -7.62 1.41 15.17
CA VAL A 272 -6.40 0.62 14.96
C VAL A 272 -5.82 0.11 16.29
N GLU A 273 -5.79 0.95 17.33
CA GLU A 273 -5.37 0.53 18.68
C GLU A 273 -6.31 -0.55 19.23
N LEU A 274 -7.62 -0.35 19.14
CA LEU A 274 -8.62 -1.33 19.59
C LEU A 274 -8.52 -2.66 18.83
N LYS A 275 -8.29 -2.63 17.51
CA LYS A 275 -8.11 -3.85 16.72
C LYS A 275 -6.83 -4.60 17.11
N THR A 276 -5.75 -3.87 17.39
CA THR A 276 -4.50 -4.47 17.88
C THR A 276 -4.72 -5.13 19.24
N LEU A 277 -5.38 -4.45 20.18
CA LEU A 277 -5.74 -4.99 21.49
C LEU A 277 -6.64 -6.24 21.38
N LYS A 278 -7.64 -6.22 20.50
CA LYS A 278 -8.48 -7.39 20.19
C LYS A 278 -7.64 -8.57 19.68
N ALA A 279 -6.67 -8.34 18.79
CA ALA A 279 -5.77 -9.37 18.28
C ALA A 279 -4.84 -9.95 19.37
N LEU A 280 -4.49 -9.16 20.37
CA LEU A 280 -3.76 -9.60 21.56
C LEU A 280 -4.64 -10.32 22.59
N GLY A 281 -5.97 -10.22 22.47
CA GLY A 281 -6.92 -10.80 23.42
C GLY A 281 -6.94 -10.08 24.77
N VAL A 282 -6.62 -8.78 24.81
CA VAL A 282 -6.57 -7.96 26.04
C VAL A 282 -7.25 -6.62 25.82
N ASP A 283 -7.75 -6.00 26.91
CA ASP A 283 -8.36 -4.67 26.85
C ASP A 283 -7.34 -3.53 27.01
N ARG A 284 -6.14 -3.84 27.53
CA ARG A 284 -5.06 -2.87 27.79
C ARG A 284 -3.71 -3.58 27.77
N PHE A 285 -2.70 -2.94 27.18
CA PHE A 285 -1.33 -3.45 27.12
C PHE A 285 -0.29 -2.32 27.21
N ASP A 286 0.50 -2.29 28.28
CA ASP A 286 1.55 -1.27 28.49
C ASP A 286 2.84 -1.69 27.78
N PHE A 287 2.88 -1.52 26.46
CA PHE A 287 4.03 -1.86 25.64
C PHE A 287 5.17 -0.84 25.83
N LYS A 288 6.39 -1.34 26.08
CA LYS A 288 7.58 -0.51 26.30
C LYS A 288 8.75 -1.02 25.45
N PRO A 289 9.17 -0.27 24.42
CA PRO A 289 10.40 -0.57 23.69
C PRO A 289 11.59 -0.69 24.65
N THR A 290 12.44 -1.70 24.46
CA THR A 290 13.69 -1.90 25.23
C THR A 290 14.93 -1.51 24.45
N THR A 291 14.79 -1.15 23.17
CA THR A 291 15.86 -0.59 22.33
C THR A 291 15.40 0.71 21.66
N GLU A 292 16.36 1.45 21.09
CA GLU A 292 16.07 2.67 20.37
C GLU A 292 15.34 2.39 19.03
N ARG A 293 14.39 3.26 18.71
CA ARG A 293 13.77 3.31 17.37
C ARG A 293 14.82 3.71 16.34
N ARG A 294 14.91 2.96 15.25
CA ARG A 294 15.92 3.16 14.19
C ARG A 294 15.28 3.07 12.81
N ARG A 295 15.75 3.91 11.89
CA ARG A 295 15.45 3.79 10.46
C ARG A 295 16.38 2.78 9.80
N VAL A 296 15.87 2.11 8.79
CA VAL A 296 16.60 1.18 7.92
C VAL A 296 16.54 1.76 6.51
N THR A 297 17.63 1.68 5.74
CA THR A 297 17.61 2.08 4.32
C THR A 297 17.45 0.82 3.47
N PRO A 298 16.29 0.60 2.83
CA PRO A 298 16.09 -0.60 2.03
C PRO A 298 16.83 -0.51 0.69
N ARG A 299 17.26 -1.67 0.17
CA ARG A 299 18.03 -1.76 -1.09
C ARG A 299 17.30 -1.14 -2.29
N ARG A 300 15.95 -1.16 -2.29
CA ARG A 300 15.12 -0.62 -3.37
C ARG A 300 15.34 0.87 -3.65
N VAL A 301 15.76 1.64 -2.65
CA VAL A 301 16.00 3.09 -2.78
C VAL A 301 17.04 3.39 -3.87
N LEU A 302 18.07 2.56 -3.98
CA LEU A 302 19.12 2.71 -5.01
C LEU A 302 18.58 2.41 -6.42
N LEU A 303 17.65 1.46 -6.56
CA LEU A 303 17.06 1.10 -7.85
C LEU A 303 16.10 2.19 -8.37
N GLN A 304 15.32 2.81 -7.46
CA GLN A 304 14.38 3.88 -7.80
C GLN A 304 15.09 5.13 -8.37
N GLN A 305 16.27 5.46 -7.85
CA GLN A 305 17.07 6.58 -8.36
C GLN A 305 17.46 6.39 -9.83
N LYS A 306 17.87 5.18 -10.21
CA LYS A 306 18.19 4.87 -11.61
C LYS A 306 16.95 4.94 -12.51
N MET A 307 15.80 4.45 -12.04
CA MET A 307 14.54 4.53 -12.81
C MET A 307 14.11 5.97 -13.09
N LEU A 308 14.27 6.88 -12.13
CA LEU A 308 13.97 8.30 -12.29
C LEU A 308 14.80 8.95 -13.41
N GLU A 309 16.08 8.58 -13.54
CA GLU A 309 16.94 9.11 -14.60
C GLU A 309 16.49 8.66 -16.00
N ASP A 310 16.06 7.40 -16.13
CA ASP A 310 15.57 6.86 -17.39
C ASP A 310 14.18 7.40 -17.75
N GLU A 311 13.28 7.59 -16.77
CA GLU A 311 11.98 8.23 -16.97
C GLU A 311 12.13 9.69 -17.43
N ARG A 312 13.05 10.45 -16.83
CA ARG A 312 13.30 11.85 -17.21
C ARG A 312 13.65 11.97 -18.69
N LYS A 313 14.51 11.09 -19.21
CA LYS A 313 14.88 11.08 -20.64
C LYS A 313 13.67 10.84 -21.54
N ARG A 314 12.81 9.87 -21.19
CA ARG A 314 11.57 9.59 -21.95
C ARG A 314 10.62 10.79 -21.97
N LEU A 315 10.45 11.49 -20.83
CA LEU A 315 9.61 12.70 -20.76
C LEU A 315 10.20 13.88 -21.55
N GLU A 316 11.53 14.06 -21.53
CA GLU A 316 12.21 15.07 -22.35
C GLU A 316 12.05 14.80 -23.86
N GLU A 317 12.10 13.53 -24.28
CA GLU A 317 11.85 13.13 -25.67
C GLU A 317 10.41 13.42 -26.10
N LEU A 318 9.43 13.13 -25.23
CA LEU A 318 8.03 13.47 -25.47
C LEU A 318 7.83 14.99 -25.62
N ALA A 319 8.44 15.79 -24.73
CA ALA A 319 8.36 17.25 -24.82
C ALA A 319 8.96 17.79 -26.13
N LYS A 320 10.07 17.19 -26.59
CA LYS A 320 10.68 17.52 -27.89
C LYS A 320 9.81 17.09 -29.08
N ALA A 321 9.17 15.93 -28.99
CA ALA A 321 8.24 15.46 -30.01
C ALA A 321 6.97 16.33 -30.08
N GLY A 322 6.42 16.75 -28.94
CA GLY A 322 5.27 17.64 -28.85
C GLY A 322 5.57 19.08 -29.32
N ALA A 323 6.79 19.58 -29.11
CA ALA A 323 7.23 20.88 -29.62
C ALA A 323 7.42 20.90 -31.16
N ASN A 324 7.55 19.73 -31.81
CA ASN A 324 7.74 19.62 -33.26
C ASN A 324 6.44 19.50 -34.07
N VAL A 325 5.26 19.50 -33.42
CA VAL A 325 3.96 19.27 -34.09
C VAL A 325 3.14 20.55 -34.31
N ASP A 326 3.67 21.74 -34.01
CA ASP A 326 3.00 23.00 -34.39
C ASP A 326 3.97 23.99 -35.06
N VAL A 327 3.91 24.03 -36.39
CA VAL A 327 3.81 25.21 -37.29
C VAL A 327 3.97 24.68 -38.72
N GLY A 328 2.86 24.62 -39.48
CA GLY A 328 2.93 24.22 -40.88
C GLY A 328 1.66 24.23 -41.73
N SER A 329 0.51 24.74 -41.28
CA SER A 329 -0.59 25.09 -42.20
C SER A 329 -0.66 26.60 -42.41
N ALA A 330 0.24 27.12 -43.24
CA ALA A 330 0.04 28.43 -43.86
C ALA A 330 -0.77 28.23 -45.15
N ALA A 331 -2.03 28.66 -45.14
CA ALA A 331 -2.90 28.71 -46.29
C ALA A 331 -2.24 29.49 -47.44
N GLN A 332 -2.29 28.94 -48.66
CA GLN A 332 -1.91 29.66 -49.88
C GLN A 332 -3.00 30.68 -50.26
N PRO A 333 -2.65 31.92 -50.67
CA PRO A 333 -3.60 32.82 -51.30
C PRO A 333 -3.89 32.37 -52.73
N ILE A 334 -5.17 32.27 -53.07
CA ILE A 334 -5.68 32.07 -54.43
C ILE A 334 -5.41 33.36 -55.24
N ALA A 335 -4.70 33.22 -56.35
CA ALA A 335 -4.55 34.27 -57.36
C ALA A 335 -5.86 34.45 -58.12
N VAL A 336 -6.31 35.69 -58.31
CA VAL A 336 -7.35 36.04 -59.27
C VAL A 336 -6.78 37.07 -60.23
N ALA A 337 -6.90 36.76 -61.52
CA ALA A 337 -6.65 37.65 -62.64
C ALA A 337 -7.84 38.59 -62.87
#